data_AF-A0A645IHV7-F1
#
_entry.id   AF-A0A645IHV7-F1
#
_cell.length_a   1.000
_cell.length_b   1.000
_cell.length_c   1.000
_cell.angle_alpha   90.00
_cell.angle_beta   90.00
_cell.angle_gamma   90.00
#
_symmetry.space_group_name_H-M   'P 1'
#
loop_
_entity.id
_entity.type
_entity.pdbx_description
1 polymer ?
#
loop_
_entity_poly.entity_id
_entity_poly.type
_entity_poly.pdbx_seq_one_letter_code
_entity_poly.pdbx_strand_id
1 'polypeptide(L)'
;MKRVPLVLVGFMVCFALLTAFLWIRWHISPLGKYNTFLKQELAYYRQVGTACDVLIARLPAGQTFIPIISGDDASLPEVLRNLEADSFYVATNQVLIRFGVGRVSSSIVWERSSVSAHWQLIAIAGEGNLRRTVFEEQR
;
A
#
# COMPACT_ATOMS: atom_id res chain seq x y z
N MET A 1 -45.73 12.75 -25.66
CA MET A 1 -44.41 12.14 -25.38
C MET A 1 -43.35 13.24 -25.43
N LYS A 2 -42.71 13.57 -24.31
CA LYS A 2 -41.68 14.63 -24.25
C LYS A 2 -40.41 14.11 -24.93
N ARG A 3 -39.99 14.72 -26.05
CA ARG A 3 -38.73 14.38 -26.72
C ARG A 3 -37.59 14.84 -25.83
N VAL A 4 -36.82 13.91 -25.27
CA VAL A 4 -35.58 14.25 -24.57
C VAL A 4 -34.63 14.85 -25.61
N PRO A 5 -34.10 16.06 -25.42
CA PRO A 5 -33.17 16.66 -26.37
C PRO A 5 -31.93 15.77 -26.50
N LEU A 6 -31.46 15.53 -27.72
CA LEU A 6 -30.24 14.76 -28.00
C LEU A 6 -29.03 15.27 -27.18
N VAL A 7 -28.99 16.58 -26.93
CA VAL A 7 -27.99 17.27 -26.10
C VAL A 7 -28.02 16.79 -24.64
N LEU A 8 -29.20 16.53 -24.09
CA LEU A 8 -29.40 16.08 -22.71
C LEU A 8 -28.94 14.62 -22.53
N VAL A 9 -29.19 13.78 -23.55
CA VAL A 9 -28.66 12.41 -23.60
C VAL A 9 -27.13 12.44 -23.70
N GLY A 10 -26.56 13.29 -24.56
CA GLY A 10 -25.11 13.46 -24.67
C GLY A 10 -24.45 13.88 -23.35
N PHE A 11 -25.05 14.85 -22.64
CA PHE A 11 -24.54 15.30 -21.34
C PHE A 11 -24.58 14.19 -20.27
N MET A 12 -25.67 13.42 -20.21
CA MET A 12 -25.77 12.28 -19.28
C MET A 12 -24.71 11.21 -19.57
N VAL A 13 -24.46 10.88 -20.84
CA VAL A 13 -23.43 9.91 -21.22
C VAL A 13 -22.03 10.43 -20.86
N CYS A 14 -21.73 11.70 -21.17
CA CYS A 14 -20.45 12.31 -20.79
C CYS A 14 -20.25 12.33 -19.27
N PHE A 15 -21.29 12.65 -18.49
CA PHE A 15 -21.24 12.66 -17.04
C PHE A 15 -21.03 11.25 -16.46
N ALA A 16 -21.72 10.24 -17.00
CA ALA A 16 -21.54 8.85 -16.60
C ALA A 16 -20.11 8.35 -16.92
N LEU A 17 -19.56 8.72 -18.08
CA LEU A 17 -18.19 8.36 -18.45
C LEU A 17 -17.15 9.08 -17.58
N LEU A 18 -17.35 10.36 -17.27
CA LEU A 18 -16.49 11.12 -16.36
C LEU A 18 -16.49 10.53 -14.95
N THR A 19 -17.67 10.22 -14.41
CA THR A 19 -17.78 9.61 -13.08
C THR A 19 -17.16 8.22 -13.05
N ALA A 20 -17.40 7.37 -14.05
CA ALA A 20 -16.75 6.07 -14.18
C ALA A 20 -15.23 6.20 -14.30
N PHE A 21 -14.72 7.13 -15.11
CA PHE A 21 -13.29 7.37 -15.27
C PHE A 21 -12.64 7.83 -13.95
N LEU A 22 -13.28 8.74 -13.22
CA LEU A 22 -12.81 9.18 -11.91
C LEU A 22 -12.84 8.04 -10.88
N TRP A 23 -13.87 7.19 -10.93
CA TRP A 23 -14.01 6.04 -10.02
C TRP A 23 -12.93 4.99 -10.26
N ILE A 24 -12.71 4.62 -11.53
CA ILE A 24 -11.64 3.72 -11.98
C ILE A 24 -10.28 4.29 -11.58
N ARG A 25 -10.04 5.58 -11.87
CA ARG A 25 -8.77 6.23 -11.56
C ARG A 25 -8.52 6.32 -10.06
N TRP A 26 -9.55 6.49 -9.25
CA TRP A 26 -9.42 6.49 -7.79
C TRP A 26 -9.05 5.09 -7.27
N HIS A 27 -9.81 4.06 -7.65
CA HIS A 27 -9.63 2.70 -7.14
C HIS A 27 -8.36 2.01 -7.64
N ILE A 28 -7.95 2.29 -8.87
CA ILE A 28 -6.74 1.68 -9.47
C ILE A 28 -5.49 2.49 -9.11
N SER A 29 -5.63 3.73 -8.62
CA SER A 29 -4.46 4.53 -8.27
C SER A 29 -3.71 3.97 -7.05
N PRO A 30 -2.37 3.97 -7.09
CA PRO A 30 -1.55 3.63 -5.93
C PRO A 30 -1.88 4.45 -4.68
N LEU A 31 -2.27 5.71 -4.87
CA LEU A 31 -2.74 6.60 -3.79
C LEU A 31 -4.03 6.09 -3.14
N GLY A 32 -4.96 5.52 -3.91
CA GLY A 32 -6.18 4.91 -3.40
C GLY A 32 -5.88 3.76 -2.46
N LYS A 33 -4.98 2.85 -2.85
CA LYS A 33 -4.56 1.68 -2.06
C LYS A 33 -3.86 2.09 -0.77
N TYR A 34 -2.90 3.00 -0.85
CA TYR A 34 -2.22 3.59 0.31
C TYR A 34 -3.19 4.27 1.28
N ASN A 35 -4.14 5.06 0.76
CA ASN A 35 -5.15 5.71 1.59
C ASN A 35 -6.12 4.72 2.24
N THR A 36 -6.44 3.62 1.57
CA THR A 36 -7.24 2.52 2.14
C THR A 36 -6.50 1.87 3.30
N PHE A 37 -5.20 1.61 3.17
CA PHE A 37 -4.36 1.13 4.26
C PHE A 37 -4.40 2.07 5.48
N LEU A 38 -4.24 3.39 5.26
CA LEU A 38 -4.24 4.38 6.35
C LEU A 38 -5.53 4.47 7.16
N LYS A 39 -6.63 3.94 6.64
CA LYS A 39 -7.96 3.95 7.28
C LYS A 39 -8.24 2.66 8.05
N GLN A 40 -7.30 1.72 8.09
CA GLN A 40 -7.46 0.45 8.78
C GLN A 40 -7.30 0.60 10.29
N GLU A 41 -7.75 -0.42 11.01
CA GLU A 41 -7.70 -0.50 12.47
C GLU A 41 -6.40 -1.12 13.00
N LEU A 42 -6.16 -0.99 14.31
CA LEU A 42 -4.95 -1.49 14.98
C LEU A 42 -4.74 -3.00 14.80
N ALA A 43 -5.83 -3.79 14.82
CA ALA A 43 -5.77 -5.23 14.61
C ALA A 43 -5.20 -5.57 13.23
N TYR A 44 -5.59 -4.82 12.20
CA TYR A 44 -5.08 -4.97 10.84
C TYR A 44 -3.59 -4.62 10.76
N TYR A 45 -3.16 -3.51 11.36
CA TYR A 45 -1.73 -3.14 11.37
C TYR A 45 -0.86 -4.18 12.06
N ARG A 46 -1.35 -4.81 13.14
CA ARG A 46 -0.65 -5.93 13.80
C ARG A 46 -0.51 -7.14 12.87
N GLN A 47 -1.56 -7.48 12.11
CA GLN A 47 -1.50 -8.57 11.13
C GLN A 47 -0.48 -8.28 10.03
N VAL A 48 -0.43 -7.04 9.54
CA VAL A 48 0.58 -6.60 8.56
C VAL A 48 1.98 -6.75 9.14
N GLY A 49 2.23 -6.26 10.36
CA GLY A 49 3.53 -6.42 11.03
C GLY A 49 3.95 -7.88 11.16
N THR A 50 3.03 -8.74 11.64
CA THR A 50 3.26 -10.19 11.76
C THR A 50 3.61 -10.84 10.41
N ALA A 51 2.93 -10.45 9.34
CA ALA A 51 3.23 -10.96 8.01
C ALA A 51 4.58 -10.46 7.46
N CYS A 52 4.97 -9.22 7.79
CA CYS A 52 6.31 -8.73 7.49
C CYS A 52 7.38 -9.55 8.23
N ASP A 53 7.14 -9.96 9.48
CA ASP A 53 8.09 -10.79 10.21
C ASP A 53 8.25 -12.17 9.58
N VAL A 54 7.17 -12.74 9.02
CA VAL A 54 7.25 -13.98 8.24
C VAL A 54 8.15 -13.80 7.02
N LEU A 55 8.12 -12.65 6.35
CA LEU A 55 9.03 -12.36 5.24
C LEU A 55 10.49 -12.24 5.71
N ILE A 56 10.73 -11.54 6.82
CA ILE A 56 12.07 -11.40 7.41
C ILE A 56 12.62 -12.79 7.80
N ALA A 57 11.81 -13.64 8.43
CA ALA A 57 12.20 -14.98 8.83
C ALA A 57 12.53 -15.92 7.66
N ARG A 58 12.09 -15.60 6.44
CA ARG A 58 12.40 -16.36 5.22
C ARG A 58 13.73 -15.97 4.57
N LEU A 59 14.42 -14.93 5.07
CA LEU A 59 15.73 -14.57 4.58
C LEU A 59 16.69 -15.76 4.67
N PRO A 60 17.32 -16.19 3.56
CA PRO A 60 18.33 -17.24 3.61
C PRO A 60 19.47 -16.88 4.56
N ALA A 61 20.01 -17.88 5.26
CA ALA A 61 21.14 -17.67 6.16
C ALA A 61 22.31 -16.98 5.42
N GLY A 62 22.78 -15.86 5.98
CA GLY A 62 23.86 -15.04 5.39
C GLY A 62 23.40 -13.97 4.40
N GLN A 63 22.11 -13.89 4.05
CA GLN A 63 21.57 -12.78 3.27
C GLN A 63 21.04 -11.66 4.17
N THR A 64 21.33 -10.42 3.82
CA THR A 64 20.84 -9.23 4.54
C THR A 64 19.55 -8.67 3.93
N PHE A 65 19.24 -9.03 2.68
CA PHE A 65 18.03 -8.63 1.98
C PHE A 65 17.63 -9.60 0.86
N ILE A 66 16.36 -9.60 0.48
CA ILE A 66 15.84 -10.27 -0.71
C ILE A 66 15.65 -9.19 -1.81
N PRO A 67 16.00 -9.47 -3.08
CA PRO A 67 15.63 -8.62 -4.21
C PRO A 67 14.12 -8.36 -4.25
N ILE A 68 13.73 -7.26 -4.91
CA ILE A 68 12.36 -6.76 -5.01
C ILE A 68 11.37 -7.91 -5.31
N ILE A 69 10.41 -8.13 -4.41
CA ILE A 69 9.32 -9.10 -4.58
C ILE A 69 8.13 -8.36 -5.21
N SER A 70 7.53 -8.95 -6.25
CA SER A 70 6.36 -8.37 -6.91
C SER A 70 5.12 -8.42 -6.01
N GLY A 71 4.24 -7.43 -6.15
CA GLY A 71 3.00 -7.33 -5.40
C GLY A 71 2.06 -8.52 -5.47
N ASP A 72 2.08 -9.19 -6.63
CA ASP A 72 1.25 -10.34 -6.98
C ASP A 72 1.94 -11.69 -6.74
N ASP A 73 3.14 -11.68 -6.15
CA ASP A 73 3.91 -12.89 -5.91
C ASP A 73 3.15 -13.86 -4.98
N ALA A 74 2.99 -15.10 -5.44
CA ALA A 74 2.23 -16.12 -4.72
C ALA A 74 2.85 -16.53 -3.39
N SER A 75 4.13 -16.24 -3.15
CA SER A 75 4.81 -16.49 -1.88
C SER A 75 4.41 -15.50 -0.79
N LEU A 76 3.83 -14.34 -1.13
CA LEU A 76 3.45 -13.33 -0.15
C LEU A 76 2.31 -13.83 0.76
N PRO A 77 2.39 -13.58 2.09
CA PRO A 77 1.26 -13.74 2.99
C PRO A 77 0.00 -13.02 2.46
N GLU A 78 -1.17 -13.61 2.67
CA GLU A 78 -2.44 -13.11 2.13
C GLU A 78 -2.72 -11.64 2.50
N VAL A 79 -2.47 -11.26 3.76
CA VAL A 79 -2.67 -9.88 4.21
C VAL A 79 -1.79 -8.87 3.45
N LEU A 80 -0.58 -9.26 3.05
CA LEU A 80 0.32 -8.40 2.27
C LEU A 80 -0.08 -8.35 0.80
N ARG A 81 -0.57 -9.47 0.25
CA ARG A 81 -1.12 -9.52 -1.11
C ARG A 81 -2.38 -8.66 -1.25
N ASN A 82 -3.23 -8.66 -0.22
CA ASN A 82 -4.46 -7.85 -0.16
C ASN A 82 -4.19 -6.34 -0.02
N LEU A 83 -2.96 -5.92 0.27
CA LEU A 83 -2.57 -4.50 0.14
C LEU A 83 -2.55 -4.08 -1.32
N GLU A 84 -2.38 -5.03 -2.24
CA GLU A 84 -2.17 -4.82 -3.67
C GLU A 84 -1.06 -3.78 -3.95
N ALA A 85 -0.02 -3.79 -3.11
CA ALA A 85 1.19 -3.00 -3.30
C ALA A 85 1.90 -3.42 -4.58
N ASP A 86 2.71 -2.54 -5.18
CA ASP A 86 3.42 -2.84 -6.42
C ASP A 86 4.65 -3.71 -6.16
N SER A 87 5.30 -3.51 -5.01
CA SER A 87 6.51 -4.26 -4.67
C SER A 87 6.85 -4.24 -3.18
N PHE A 88 7.64 -5.22 -2.78
CA PHE A 88 8.17 -5.38 -1.44
C PHE A 88 9.70 -5.47 -1.49
N TYR A 89 10.36 -4.81 -0.55
CA TYR A 89 11.78 -4.95 -0.29
C TYR A 89 11.95 -5.44 1.14
N VAL A 90 12.61 -6.58 1.31
CA VAL A 90 12.75 -7.26 2.60
C VAL A 90 14.22 -7.23 3.00
N ALA A 91 14.50 -6.71 4.19
CA ALA A 91 15.81 -6.73 4.82
C ALA A 91 15.70 -7.28 6.25
N THR A 92 16.82 -7.61 6.88
CA THR A 92 16.87 -8.25 8.21
C THR A 92 16.16 -7.47 9.32
N ASN A 93 16.06 -6.15 9.19
CA ASN A 93 15.48 -5.26 10.20
C ASN A 93 14.32 -4.42 9.66
N GLN A 94 13.91 -4.60 8.40
CA GLN A 94 12.83 -3.84 7.81
C GLN A 94 12.15 -4.53 6.63
N VAL A 95 10.89 -4.22 6.41
CA VAL A 95 10.16 -4.49 5.17
C VAL A 95 9.61 -3.18 4.65
N LEU A 96 10.00 -2.81 3.42
CA LEU A 96 9.46 -1.66 2.70
C LEU A 96 8.44 -2.16 1.68
N ILE A 97 7.23 -1.63 1.78
CA ILE A 97 6.08 -1.93 0.93
C ILE A 97 5.82 -0.69 0.08
N ARG A 98 5.87 -0.81 -1.24
CA ARG A 98 5.75 0.34 -2.15
C ARG A 98 4.44 0.32 -2.93
N PHE A 99 3.79 1.48 -2.99
CA PHE A 99 2.65 1.79 -3.83
C PHE A 99 3.08 2.82 -4.87
N GLY A 100 2.94 2.50 -6.15
CA GLY A 100 3.22 3.34 -7.30
C GLY A 100 4.71 3.39 -7.67
N VAL A 101 4.97 4.13 -8.74
CA VAL A 101 6.31 4.32 -9.31
C VAL A 101 6.66 5.82 -9.38
N GLY A 102 7.95 6.12 -9.24
CA GLY A 102 8.47 7.49 -9.36
C GLY A 102 7.94 8.46 -8.29
N ARG A 103 7.70 9.71 -8.71
CA ARG A 103 7.36 10.85 -7.82
C ARG A 103 6.02 10.74 -7.10
N VAL A 104 5.15 9.84 -7.54
CA VAL A 104 3.82 9.61 -6.95
C VAL A 104 3.80 8.36 -6.09
N SER A 105 4.98 7.81 -5.78
CA SER A 105 5.08 6.64 -4.91
C SER A 105 4.77 7.01 -3.47
N SER A 106 4.15 6.07 -2.77
CA SER A 106 3.99 6.07 -1.32
C SER A 106 4.49 4.74 -0.81
N SER A 107 4.86 4.66 0.45
CA SER A 107 5.36 3.41 1.03
C SER A 107 4.93 3.23 2.46
N ILE A 108 4.91 1.97 2.89
CA ILE A 108 4.78 1.59 4.28
C ILE A 108 6.08 0.89 4.65
N VAL A 109 6.63 1.21 5.81
CA VAL A 109 7.84 0.58 6.31
C VAL A 109 7.51 -0.05 7.65
N TRP A 110 7.70 -1.37 7.72
CA TRP A 110 7.82 -2.09 8.98
C TRP A 110 9.30 -2.12 9.32
N GLU A 111 9.72 -1.47 10.40
CA GLU A 111 11.14 -1.44 10.77
C GLU A 111 11.32 -1.51 12.28
N ARG A 112 12.49 -1.98 12.69
CA ARG A 112 12.92 -1.90 14.08
C ARG A 112 13.50 -0.51 14.37
N SER A 113 12.94 0.18 15.37
CA SER A 113 13.42 1.48 15.85
C SER A 113 14.86 1.35 16.34
N SER A 114 15.73 2.27 15.88
CA SER A 114 17.13 2.35 16.31
C SER A 114 17.29 2.87 17.75
N VAL A 115 16.27 3.56 18.29
CA VAL A 115 16.33 4.23 19.59
C VAL A 115 15.72 3.37 20.70
N SER A 116 14.57 2.75 20.43
CA SER A 116 13.76 2.08 21.44
C SER A 116 13.72 0.55 21.29
N ALA A 117 14.37 0.00 20.25
CA ALA A 117 14.35 -1.42 19.89
C ALA A 117 12.95 -2.04 19.64
N HIS A 118 11.88 -1.25 19.72
CA HIS A 118 10.52 -1.64 19.36
C HIS A 118 10.35 -1.69 17.83
N TRP A 119 9.31 -2.39 17.40
CA TRP A 119 8.92 -2.40 16.00
C TRP A 119 7.88 -1.34 15.73
N GLN A 120 8.00 -0.67 14.58
CA GLN A 120 7.11 0.39 14.17
C GLN A 120 6.68 0.22 12.71
N LEU A 121 5.40 0.50 12.47
CA LEU A 121 4.82 0.58 11.14
C LEU A 121 4.64 2.04 10.78
N ILE A 122 5.27 2.44 9.69
CA ILE A 122 5.41 3.84 9.30
C ILE A 122 4.85 4.01 7.90
N ALA A 123 3.94 4.94 7.75
CA ALA A 123 3.43 5.34 6.45
C ALA A 123 4.22 6.56 5.94
N ILE A 124 4.63 6.49 4.68
CA ILE A 124 5.44 7.49 3.98
C ILE A 124 4.71 7.91 2.72
N ALA A 125 4.27 9.16 2.64
CA ALA A 125 3.59 9.71 1.47
C ALA A 125 4.56 10.50 0.58
N GLY A 126 4.48 10.30 -0.75
CA GLY A 126 5.30 11.02 -1.73
C GLY A 126 6.80 10.67 -1.65
N GLU A 127 7.66 11.60 -2.08
CA GLU A 127 9.14 11.47 -2.04
C GLU A 127 9.74 11.48 -0.60
N GLY A 128 9.12 10.82 0.37
CA GLY A 128 9.73 10.61 1.69
C GLY A 128 9.51 11.72 2.72
N ASN A 129 8.94 12.86 2.33
CA ASN A 129 8.87 14.05 3.19
C ASN A 129 7.80 13.97 4.30
N LEU A 130 6.81 13.09 4.16
CA LEU A 130 5.73 12.93 5.13
C LEU A 130 5.75 11.52 5.72
N ARG A 131 6.40 11.39 6.88
CA ARG A 131 6.56 10.14 7.63
C ARG A 131 5.66 10.17 8.86
N ARG A 132 4.81 9.16 9.02
CA ARG A 132 3.90 9.03 10.17
C ARG A 132 3.91 7.60 10.70
N THR A 133 4.18 7.43 11.98
CA THR A 133 3.99 6.15 12.67
C THR A 133 2.50 5.88 12.82
N VAL A 134 2.03 4.74 12.30
CA VAL A 134 0.63 4.31 12.37
C VAL A 134 0.41 3.21 13.40
N PHE A 135 1.47 2.49 13.76
CA PHE A 135 1.44 1.41 14.75
C PHE A 135 2.84 1.20 15.35
N GLU A 136 2.91 0.87 16.64
CA GLU A 136 4.14 0.50 17.35
C GLU A 136 3.85 -0.69 18.27
N GLU A 137 4.80 -1.61 18.40
CA GLU A 137 4.70 -2.78 19.26
C GLU A 137 6.05 -3.12 19.90
N GLN A 138 6.04 -3.39 21.21
CA GLN A 138 7.20 -3.93 21.93
C GLN A 138 7.23 -5.45 21.75
N ARG A 139 8.41 -6.00 21.46
CA ARG A 139 8.64 -7.44 21.35
C ARG A 139 9.92 -7.88 22.02
#